data_AF-A0A965HMZ0-F1
#
_entry.id   AF-A0A965HMZ0-F1
#
_cell.length_a   1.000
_cell.length_b   1.000
_cell.length_c   1.000
_cell.angle_alpha   90.00
_cell.angle_beta   90.00
_cell.angle_gamma   90.00
#
_symmetry.space_group_name_H-M   'P 1'
#
loop_
_entity.id
_entity.type
_entity.pdbx_description
1 polymer ?
#
loop_
_entity_poly.entity_id
_entity_poly.type
_entity_poly.pdbx_seq_one_letter_code
_entity_poly.pdbx_strand_id
1 'polypeptide(L)'
;WRPTIAQSGVTYPVAIRATESGTGGLSSTLNFQTTVNPATAPQVSTSWIPGDGQSSPQVQLSMNGQLGPDYLVWASEDLMNWVNLGTATPTTFPFVWTDASASQYPKRFYQVRLGP
;
A
#
# COMPACT_ATOMS: atom_id res chain seq x y z
N TRP A 1 -0.38 -10.79 10.74
CA TRP A 1 -0.27 -11.13 9.31
C TRP A 1 -0.98 -10.04 8.51
N ARG A 2 -0.37 -9.54 7.42
CA ARG A 2 -1.00 -8.62 6.48
C ARG A 2 -1.09 -9.34 5.13
N PRO A 3 -2.28 -9.49 4.54
CA PRO A 3 -2.42 -10.11 3.22
C PRO A 3 -1.59 -9.35 2.18
N THR A 4 -1.02 -10.07 1.22
CA THR A 4 -0.33 -9.42 0.09
C THR A 4 -1.33 -8.96 -0.98
N ILE A 5 -0.91 -8.06 -1.87
CA ILE A 5 -1.70 -7.62 -3.03
C ILE A 5 -2.09 -8.80 -3.92
N ALA A 6 -1.25 -9.83 -4.01
CA ALA A 6 -1.58 -11.06 -4.75
C ALA A 6 -2.74 -11.86 -4.12
N GLN A 7 -3.02 -11.66 -2.84
CA GLN A 7 -4.14 -12.29 -2.13
C GLN A 7 -5.41 -11.43 -2.17
N SER A 8 -5.34 -10.25 -2.78
CA SER A 8 -6.46 -9.32 -2.80
C SER A 8 -7.65 -9.85 -3.60
N GLY A 9 -8.85 -9.70 -3.06
CA GLY A 9 -10.09 -10.22 -3.65
C GLY A 9 -10.26 -11.73 -3.54
N VAL A 10 -9.35 -12.43 -2.84
CA VAL A 10 -9.39 -13.88 -2.67
C VAL A 10 -10.10 -14.26 -1.38
N THR A 11 -10.91 -15.32 -1.46
CA THR A 11 -11.55 -15.96 -0.30
C THR A 11 -10.85 -17.26 0.04
N TYR A 12 -10.44 -17.39 1.29
CA TYR A 12 -9.77 -18.56 1.84
C TYR A 12 -10.70 -19.32 2.78
N PRO A 13 -10.87 -20.65 2.60
CA PRO A 13 -11.56 -21.48 3.58
C PRO A 13 -10.66 -21.69 4.80
N VAL A 14 -11.26 -21.66 5.99
CA VAL A 14 -10.60 -21.95 7.26
C VAL A 14 -11.40 -23.00 8.00
N ALA A 15 -10.73 -24.06 8.45
CA ALA A 15 -11.33 -25.15 9.21
C ALA A 15 -10.70 -25.22 10.60
N ILE A 16 -11.54 -25.22 11.64
CA ILE A 16 -11.14 -25.47 13.02
C ILE A 16 -11.66 -26.84 13.42
N ARG A 17 -10.76 -27.75 13.78
CA ARG A 17 -11.13 -29.07 14.32
C ARG A 17 -10.91 -29.09 15.82
N ALA A 18 -11.97 -29.36 16.58
CA ALA A 18 -11.91 -29.66 18.00
C ALA A 18 -11.83 -31.17 18.18
N THR A 19 -10.89 -31.63 19.00
CA THR A 19 -10.71 -33.06 19.34
C THR A 19 -10.73 -33.22 20.85
N GLU A 20 -11.44 -34.23 21.33
CA GLU A 20 -11.40 -34.63 22.74
C GLU A 20 -10.20 -35.56 23.01
N SER A 21 -9.55 -35.43 24.17
CA SER A 21 -8.36 -36.22 24.55
C SER A 21 -8.66 -37.54 25.28
N GLY A 22 -9.94 -37.94 25.39
CA GLY A 22 -10.36 -39.19 26.02
C GLY A 22 -10.24 -40.42 25.11
N THR A 23 -10.52 -41.60 25.65
CA THR A 23 -10.40 -42.91 24.97
C THR A 23 -11.37 -43.13 23.79
N GLY A 24 -12.28 -42.18 23.52
CA GLY A 24 -13.25 -42.25 22.41
C GLY A 24 -12.87 -41.49 21.14
N GLY A 25 -11.83 -40.64 21.16
CA GLY A 25 -11.31 -39.96 19.97
C GLY A 25 -12.31 -39.08 19.20
N LEU A 26 -13.31 -38.49 19.88
CA LEU A 26 -14.32 -37.66 19.23
C LEU A 26 -13.70 -36.38 18.64
N SER A 27 -14.22 -35.96 17.48
CA SER A 27 -13.85 -34.68 16.90
C SER A 27 -15.00 -34.03 16.15
N SER A 28 -15.03 -32.71 16.15
CA SER A 28 -15.94 -31.89 15.34
C SER A 28 -15.14 -30.84 14.56
N THR A 29 -15.58 -30.51 13.36
CA THR A 29 -14.93 -29.50 12.51
C THR A 29 -15.93 -28.39 12.19
N LEU A 30 -15.53 -27.15 12.43
CA LEU A 30 -16.23 -25.94 12.02
C LEU A 30 -15.49 -25.30 10.85
N ASN A 31 -16.22 -24.95 9.80
CA ASN A 31 -15.65 -24.27 8.63
C ASN A 31 -16.19 -22.85 8.52
N PHE A 32 -15.33 -21.90 8.17
CA PHE A 32 -15.70 -20.54 7.82
C PHE A 32 -14.87 -20.05 6.62
N GLN A 33 -15.29 -18.93 6.04
CA GLN A 33 -14.59 -18.29 4.94
C GLN A 33 -14.00 -16.96 5.40
N THR A 34 -12.82 -16.61 4.90
CA THR A 34 -12.18 -15.31 5.11
C THR A 34 -11.87 -14.68 3.77
N THR A 35 -12.37 -13.49 3.51
CA THR A 35 -12.13 -12.75 2.27
C THR A 35 -11.15 -11.61 2.52
N VAL A 36 -10.11 -11.52 1.69
CA VAL A 36 -9.25 -10.35 1.60
C VAL A 36 -9.91 -9.36 0.67
N ASN A 37 -10.14 -8.14 1.14
CA ASN A 37 -10.81 -7.12 0.32
C ASN A 37 -10.03 -6.83 -0.98
N PRO A 38 -10.73 -6.61 -2.11
CA PRO A 38 -10.11 -6.16 -3.35
C PRO A 38 -9.37 -4.83 -3.15
N ALA A 39 -8.17 -4.75 -3.70
CA ALA A 39 -7.31 -3.58 -3.68
C ALA A 39 -7.68 -2.71 -4.89
N THR A 40 -7.93 -1.44 -4.62
CA THR A 40 -8.27 -0.44 -5.63
C THR A 40 -7.09 0.50 -5.81
N ALA A 41 -6.72 0.72 -7.07
CA ALA A 41 -5.66 1.68 -7.39
C ALA A 41 -6.00 3.06 -6.81
N PRO A 42 -5.05 3.72 -6.11
CA PRO A 42 -5.30 5.02 -5.54
C PRO A 42 -5.35 6.10 -6.61
N GLN A 43 -6.16 7.13 -6.37
CA GLN A 43 -6.13 8.35 -7.15
C GLN A 43 -4.94 9.19 -6.67
N VAL A 44 -4.14 9.69 -7.61
CA VAL A 44 -2.96 10.49 -7.32
C VAL A 44 -3.02 11.76 -8.14
N SER A 45 -2.89 12.91 -7.48
CA SER A 45 -2.65 14.20 -8.13
C SER A 45 -1.30 14.75 -7.70
N THR A 46 -0.65 15.48 -8.62
CA THR A 46 0.68 16.04 -8.40
C THR A 46 0.63 17.56 -8.41
N SER A 47 1.32 18.19 -7.48
CA SER A 47 1.46 19.65 -7.41
C SER A 47 2.93 20.03 -7.33
N TRP A 48 3.34 20.99 -8.14
CA TRP A 48 4.65 21.65 -8.01
C TRP A 48 4.55 22.75 -6.96
N ILE A 49 5.46 22.71 -5.99
CA ILE A 49 5.58 23.74 -4.97
C ILE A 49 6.85 24.54 -5.27
N PRO A 50 6.74 25.79 -5.74
CA PRO A 50 7.89 26.65 -5.97
C PRO A 50 8.66 26.88 -4.66
N GLY A 51 9.98 27.03 -4.77
CA GLY A 51 10.79 27.49 -3.65
C GLY A 51 10.49 28.95 -3.29
N ASP A 52 10.67 29.29 -2.03
CA ASP A 52 10.41 30.63 -1.46
C ASP A 52 11.70 31.44 -1.22
N GLY A 53 12.83 31.00 -1.78
CA GLY A 53 14.15 31.59 -1.57
C GLY A 53 14.91 31.03 -0.36
N GLN A 54 14.24 30.26 0.53
CA GLN A 54 14.89 29.50 1.60
C GLN A 54 14.76 27.98 1.41
N SER A 55 13.70 27.54 0.73
CA SER A 55 13.47 26.14 0.38
C SER A 55 13.68 25.89 -1.12
N SER A 56 14.25 24.73 -1.44
CA SER A 56 14.29 24.26 -2.83
C SER A 56 12.87 23.86 -3.28
N PRO A 57 12.52 24.02 -4.57
CA PRO A 57 11.23 23.58 -5.08
C PRO A 57 10.98 22.09 -4.85
N GLN A 58 9.73 21.74 -4.59
CA GLN A 58 9.30 20.40 -4.19
C GLN A 58 8.14 19.90 -5.05
N VAL A 59 7.94 18.60 -5.07
CA VAL A 59 6.72 17.99 -5.63
C VAL A 59 5.90 17.40 -4.49
N GLN A 60 4.60 17.67 -4.50
CA GLN A 60 3.64 17.00 -3.63
C GLN A 60 2.78 16.04 -4.43
N LEU A 61 2.60 14.83 -3.90
CA LEU A 61 1.67 13.82 -4.37
C LEU A 61 0.51 13.77 -3.37
N SER A 62 -0.68 14.21 -3.78
CA SER A 62 -1.90 14.04 -3.00
C SER A 62 -2.59 12.76 -3.44
N MET A 63 -2.73 11.82 -2.51
CA MET A 63 -3.27 10.49 -2.74
C MET A 63 -4.63 10.34 -2.07
N ASN A 64 -5.54 9.62 -2.72
CA ASN A 64 -6.80 9.16 -2.16
C ASN A 64 -6.99 7.68 -2.49
N GLY A 65 -7.27 6.84 -1.50
CA GLY A 65 -7.46 5.41 -1.74
C GLY A 65 -8.01 4.66 -0.53
N GLN A 66 -7.79 3.35 -0.51
CA GLN A 66 -8.24 2.50 0.60
C GLN A 66 -7.28 2.61 1.79
N LEU A 67 -7.85 2.59 2.99
CA LEU A 67 -7.10 2.36 4.23
C LEU A 67 -6.72 0.88 4.32
N GLY A 68 -5.54 0.59 4.86
CA GLY A 68 -5.07 -0.77 5.09
C GLY A 68 -3.85 -1.20 4.26
N PRO A 69 -3.78 -0.94 2.94
CA PRO A 69 -2.57 -1.17 2.15
C PRO A 69 -1.42 -0.23 2.50
N ASP A 70 -0.21 -0.66 2.15
CA ASP A 70 0.97 0.21 2.11
C ASP A 70 1.01 0.99 0.80
N TYR A 71 1.41 2.25 0.86
CA TYR A 71 1.58 3.12 -0.30
C TYR A 71 3.08 3.35 -0.49
N LEU A 72 3.66 2.66 -1.46
CA LEU A 72 5.07 2.78 -1.82
C LEU A 72 5.20 3.85 -2.91
N VAL A 73 5.96 4.89 -2.62
CA VAL A 73 6.22 5.98 -3.57
C VAL A 73 7.55 5.72 -4.24
N TRP A 74 7.53 5.64 -5.57
CA TRP A 74 8.72 5.43 -6.37
C TRP A 74 8.88 6.58 -7.37
N ALA A 75 10.14 6.89 -7.69
CA ALA A 75 10.47 7.89 -8.70
C ALA A 75 11.46 7.36 -9.74
N SER A 76 11.46 7.99 -10.91
CA SER A 76 12.35 7.68 -12.03
C SER A 76 12.67 8.94 -12.83
N GLU A 77 13.83 8.98 -13.48
CA GLU A 77 14.22 10.04 -14.42
C GLU A 77 13.98 9.64 -15.89
N ASP A 78 13.80 8.35 -16.16
CA ASP A 78 13.79 7.76 -17.50
C ASP A 78 12.65 6.77 -17.76
N LEU A 79 11.75 6.57 -16.78
CA LEU A 79 10.65 5.59 -16.76
C LEU A 79 11.09 4.11 -16.77
N MET A 80 12.39 3.83 -16.74
CA MET A 80 12.94 2.48 -16.76
C MET A 80 13.56 2.11 -15.41
N ASN A 81 14.39 3.00 -14.88
CA ASN A 81 15.06 2.83 -13.60
C ASN A 81 14.25 3.52 -12.51
N TRP A 82 13.64 2.73 -11.64
CA TRP A 82 12.79 3.22 -10.55
C TRP A 82 13.49 3.07 -9.20
N VAL A 83 13.47 4.13 -8.40
CA VAL A 83 14.00 4.15 -7.03
C VAL A 83 12.84 4.31 -6.05
N ASN A 84 12.85 3.51 -4.98
CA ASN A 84 11.88 3.64 -3.90
C ASN A 84 12.23 4.87 -3.06
N LEU A 85 11.32 5.85 -2.99
CA LEU A 85 11.47 7.04 -2.16
C LEU A 85 10.98 6.80 -0.73
N GLY A 86 10.10 5.83 -0.53
CA GLY A 86 9.63 5.43 0.79
C GLY A 86 8.25 4.80 0.78
N THR A 87 7.74 4.52 1.98
CA THR A 87 6.49 3.81 2.19
C THR A 87 5.67 4.50 3.28
N ALA A 88 4.36 4.63 3.06
CA ALA A 88 3.41 5.16 4.02
C ALA A 88 2.26 4.18 4.27
N THR A 89 1.67 4.26 5.45
CA THR A 89 0.43 3.56 5.82
C THR A 89 -0.61 4.60 6.25
N PRO A 90 -1.24 5.32 5.29
CA PRO A 90 -2.15 6.40 5.64
C PRO A 90 -3.32 5.89 6.48
N THR A 91 -3.65 6.62 7.54
CA THR A 91 -4.83 6.36 8.38
C THR A 91 -6.01 7.26 8.01
N THR A 92 -5.78 8.29 7.20
CA THR A 92 -6.77 9.22 6.67
C THR A 92 -6.40 9.65 5.24
N PHE A 93 -7.40 10.08 4.46
CA PHE A 93 -7.23 10.64 3.12
C PHE A 93 -7.95 12.00 3.00
N PRO A 94 -7.46 12.94 2.16
CA PRO A 94 -6.29 12.82 1.29
C PRO A 94 -4.97 12.77 2.08
N PHE A 95 -4.04 11.93 1.64
CA PHE A 95 -2.70 11.80 2.21
C PHE A 95 -1.71 12.48 1.27
N VAL A 96 -0.86 13.36 1.80
CA VAL A 96 0.12 14.11 1.01
C VAL A 96 1.52 13.56 1.28
N TRP A 97 2.21 13.19 0.21
CA TRP A 97 3.63 12.85 0.22
C TRP A 97 4.43 13.96 -0.46
N THR A 98 5.55 14.37 0.14
CA THR A 98 6.41 15.44 -0.39
C THR A 98 7.76 14.87 -0.79
N ASP A 99 8.15 15.07 -2.06
CA ASP A 99 9.52 14.90 -2.52
C ASP A 99 10.24 16.26 -2.51
N ALA A 100 10.98 16.49 -1.42
CA ALA A 100 11.76 17.71 -1.23
C ALA A 100 13.02 17.78 -2.11
N SER A 101 13.44 16.64 -2.69
CA SER A 101 14.62 16.54 -3.54
C SER A 101 14.30 16.63 -5.03
N ALA A 102 13.02 16.77 -5.40
CA ALA A 102 12.57 16.74 -6.79
C ALA A 102 13.32 17.71 -7.70
N SER A 103 13.67 18.91 -7.20
CA SER A 103 14.42 19.93 -7.93
C SER A 103 15.88 19.58 -8.21
N GLN A 104 16.44 18.54 -7.59
CA GLN A 104 17.79 18.03 -7.90
C GLN A 104 17.83 17.22 -9.20
N TYR A 105 16.65 16.91 -9.77
CA TYR A 105 16.51 16.10 -10.97
C TYR A 105 15.86 16.95 -12.07
N PRO A 106 16.44 17.05 -13.29
CA PRO A 106 15.89 17.87 -14.37
C PRO A 106 14.47 17.46 -14.79
N LYS A 107 14.12 16.19 -14.57
CA LYS A 107 12.80 15.60 -14.78
C LYS A 107 12.61 14.47 -13.77
N ARG A 108 11.40 14.31 -13.27
CA ARG A 108 11.08 13.21 -12.35
C ARG A 108 9.66 12.70 -12.59
N PHE A 109 9.54 11.41 -12.78
CA PHE A 109 8.29 10.67 -12.91
C PHE A 109 8.01 9.94 -11.61
N TYR A 110 6.73 9.77 -11.28
CA TYR A 110 6.30 9.14 -10.03
C TYR A 110 5.33 7.99 -10.32
N GLN A 111 5.42 6.94 -9.52
CA GLN A 111 4.42 5.89 -9.46
C GLN A 111 4.12 5.58 -7.98
N VAL A 112 2.87 5.27 -7.70
CA VAL A 112 2.44 4.79 -6.39
C VAL A 112 2.04 3.33 -6.54
N ARG A 113 2.62 2.46 -5.72
CA ARG A 113 2.32 1.03 -5.71
C ARG A 113 1.69 0.67 -4.37
N LEU A 114 0.70 -0.21 -4.42
CA LEU A 114 0.15 -0.79 -3.21
C LEU A 114 0.98 -2.00 -2.79
N GLY A 115 1.10 -2.20 -1.48
CA GLY A 115 1.74 -3.37 -0.89
C GLY A 115 1.05 -3.82 0.41
N PRO A 116 1.59 -4.86 1.07
CA PRO A 116 2.73 -5.68 0.65
C PRO A 116 2.45 -6.57 -0.57
#